data_AF-A0A2A4PNS5-F1
#
_entry.id   AF-A0A2A4PNS5-F1
#
_cell.length_a   1.000
_cell.length_b   1.000
_cell.length_c   1.000
_cell.angle_alpha   90.00
_cell.angle_beta   90.00
_cell.angle_gamma   90.00
#
_symmetry.space_group_name_H-M   'P 1'
#
loop_
_entity.id
_entity.type
_entity.pdbx_description
1 polymer ?
#
loop_
_entity_poly.entity_id
_entity_poly.type
_entity_poly.pdbx_seq_one_letter_code
_entity_poly.pdbx_strand_id
1 'polypeptide(L)'
;MKFRNLLIGSMVIVLASCGTEQKDSMDVGSSIETFEMLESVFDGPYNQYAIKDGMDEVFAMYNLDAKQSNYLKIGNALVDFKKESNGSFREMDIINHMIEANTGEGGVSFDEQFNKSVRTLKRELAEK
;
A
#
# COMPACT_ATOMS: atom_id res chain seq x y z
N MET A 1 35.07 65.08 -14.07
CA MET A 1 33.78 64.35 -14.07
C MET A 1 33.65 63.61 -15.40
N LYS A 2 33.54 62.28 -15.37
CA LYS A 2 33.56 61.39 -16.54
C LYS A 2 32.36 60.42 -16.48
N PHE A 3 31.65 60.32 -17.62
CA PHE A 3 30.80 59.23 -18.16
C PHE A 3 29.67 58.63 -17.28
N ARG A 4 28.38 58.83 -17.62
CA ARG A 4 27.52 58.17 -18.65
C ARG A 4 27.07 56.73 -18.31
N ASN A 5 25.75 56.64 -18.05
CA ASN A 5 24.74 55.69 -18.55
C ASN A 5 24.89 54.15 -18.39
N LEU A 6 23.87 53.61 -17.70
CA LEU A 6 22.99 52.51 -18.10
C LEU A 6 23.56 51.08 -18.08
N LEU A 7 23.22 50.28 -17.06
CA LEU A 7 23.00 48.84 -17.23
C LEU A 7 21.94 48.28 -16.26
N ILE A 8 20.84 47.82 -16.87
CA ILE A 8 20.26 46.46 -16.77
C ILE A 8 19.73 46.01 -15.40
N GLY A 9 18.40 45.89 -15.36
CA GLY A 9 17.66 45.26 -14.27
C GLY A 9 18.10 43.82 -14.00
N SER A 10 18.11 43.47 -12.73
CA SER A 10 18.18 42.08 -12.27
C SER A 10 16.91 41.79 -11.47
N MET A 11 15.97 41.15 -12.15
CA MET A 11 14.80 40.51 -11.57
C MET A 11 15.31 39.30 -10.78
N VAL A 12 15.40 39.45 -9.45
CA VAL A 12 15.71 38.33 -8.56
C VAL A 12 14.40 37.57 -8.33
N ILE A 13 14.20 36.50 -9.09
CA ILE A 13 13.21 35.47 -8.78
C ILE A 13 13.82 34.62 -7.67
N VAL A 14 13.39 34.85 -6.43
CA VAL A 14 13.65 33.93 -5.33
C VAL A 14 12.75 32.73 -5.55
N LEU A 15 13.28 31.70 -6.22
CA LEU A 15 12.68 30.37 -6.16
C LEU A 15 12.81 29.91 -4.72
N ALA A 16 11.70 29.95 -3.98
CA ALA A 16 11.54 29.19 -2.75
C ALA A 16 11.64 27.70 -3.12
N SER A 17 12.87 27.19 -3.18
CA SER A 17 13.17 25.78 -3.12
C SER A 17 12.85 25.31 -1.70
N CYS A 18 11.56 25.09 -1.43
CA CYS A 18 11.13 24.25 -0.32
C CYS A 18 11.43 22.79 -0.73
N GLY A 19 12.72 22.47 -0.79
CA GLY A 19 13.20 21.09 -0.88
C GLY A 19 13.25 20.53 0.52
N THR A 20 12.09 20.32 1.14
CA THR A 20 12.01 19.42 2.28
C THR A 20 12.15 18.00 1.74
N GLU A 21 13.37 17.48 1.82
CA GLU A 21 13.59 16.03 1.90
C GLU A 21 12.81 15.54 3.12
N GLN A 22 11.58 15.11 2.88
CA GLN A 22 10.72 14.50 3.87
C GLN A 22 11.31 13.11 4.11
N LYS A 23 12.25 13.03 5.06
CA LYS A 23 12.52 11.77 5.74
C LYS A 23 11.18 11.34 6.31
N ASP A 24 10.59 10.28 5.74
CA ASP A 24 9.43 9.60 6.27
C ASP A 24 9.76 9.08 7.67
N SER A 25 9.74 9.98 8.65
CA SER A 25 9.46 9.62 10.03
C SER A 25 8.02 9.15 10.01
N MET A 26 7.86 7.83 10.00
CA MET A 26 6.58 7.15 10.15
C MET A 26 5.93 7.71 11.41
N ASP A 27 5.02 8.67 11.24
CA ASP A 27 4.27 9.23 12.34
C ASP A 27 3.39 8.11 12.88
N VAL A 28 3.60 7.76 14.15
CA VAL A 28 2.89 6.66 14.81
C VAL A 28 1.38 6.94 14.78
N GLY A 29 0.96 8.21 14.82
CA GLY A 29 -0.45 8.61 14.67
C GLY A 29 -1.02 8.27 13.30
N SER A 30 -0.29 8.59 12.22
CA SER A 30 -0.66 8.26 10.84
C SER A 30 -0.79 6.74 10.58
N SER A 31 -0.02 5.94 11.31
CA SER A 31 -0.10 4.48 11.21
C SER A 31 -1.38 3.93 11.85
N ILE A 32 -1.81 4.45 13.01
CA ILE A 32 -3.04 4.03 13.70
C ILE A 32 -4.27 4.34 12.84
N GLU A 33 -4.40 5.57 12.36
CA GLU A 33 -5.55 5.98 11.52
C GLU A 33 -5.70 5.10 10.26
N THR A 34 -4.58 4.65 9.70
CA THR A 34 -4.57 3.76 8.53
C THR A 34 -5.21 2.41 8.84
N PHE A 35 -4.88 1.81 9.98
CA PHE A 35 -5.44 0.51 10.33
C PHE A 35 -6.87 0.61 10.88
N GLU A 36 -7.24 1.71 11.54
CA GLU A 36 -8.65 1.99 11.86
C GLU A 36 -9.49 2.12 10.59
N MET A 37 -8.97 2.77 9.54
CA MET A 37 -9.64 2.85 8.25
C MET A 37 -9.78 1.46 7.61
N LEU A 38 -8.71 0.66 7.59
CA LEU A 38 -8.75 -0.70 7.05
C LEU A 38 -9.74 -1.60 7.83
N GLU A 39 -9.74 -1.53 9.16
CA GLU A 39 -10.72 -2.22 10.02
C GLU A 39 -12.16 -1.83 9.68
N SER A 40 -12.41 -0.55 9.35
CA SER A 40 -13.76 -0.08 9.01
C SER A 40 -14.28 -0.57 7.66
N VAL A 41 -13.40 -1.01 6.75
CA VAL A 41 -13.78 -1.42 5.38
C VAL A 41 -13.60 -2.91 5.10
N PHE A 42 -12.75 -3.60 5.84
CA PHE A 42 -12.59 -5.05 5.75
C PHE A 42 -13.83 -5.75 6.33
N ASP A 43 -14.25 -6.85 5.71
CA ASP A 43 -15.37 -7.65 6.23
C ASP A 43 -14.88 -8.72 7.22
N GLY A 44 -15.64 -8.92 8.29
CA GLY A 44 -15.39 -9.95 9.30
C GLY A 44 -14.94 -9.41 10.66
N PRO A 45 -14.71 -10.30 11.64
CA PRO A 45 -14.41 -9.93 13.02
C PRO A 45 -12.91 -9.63 13.24
N TYR A 46 -12.27 -8.93 12.31
CA TYR A 46 -10.84 -8.63 12.35
C TYR A 46 -10.62 -7.22 12.87
N ASN A 47 -9.84 -7.08 13.93
CA ASN A 47 -9.41 -5.76 14.42
C ASN A 47 -8.19 -5.26 13.64
N GLN A 48 -7.86 -3.98 13.81
CA GLN A 48 -6.69 -3.34 13.19
C GLN A 48 -5.37 -4.12 13.38
N TYR A 49 -5.18 -4.78 14.53
CA TYR A 49 -3.96 -5.55 14.80
C TYR A 49 -3.88 -6.82 13.94
N ALA A 50 -4.98 -7.58 13.84
CA ALA A 50 -5.04 -8.78 13.01
C ALA A 50 -4.85 -8.45 11.52
N ILE A 51 -5.42 -7.33 11.05
CA ILE A 51 -5.23 -6.85 9.68
C ILE A 51 -3.76 -6.48 9.46
N LYS A 52 -3.18 -5.70 10.37
CA LYS A 52 -1.77 -5.31 10.30
C LYS A 52 -0.85 -6.53 10.25
N ASP A 53 -1.03 -7.47 11.17
CA ASP A 53 -0.17 -8.65 11.27
C ASP A 53 -0.21 -9.49 9.99
N GLY A 54 -1.40 -9.72 9.41
CA GLY A 54 -1.53 -10.45 8.15
C GLY A 54 -0.90 -9.72 6.97
N MET A 55 -1.05 -8.39 6.90
CA MET A 55 -0.41 -7.59 5.85
C MET A 55 1.12 -7.52 6.01
N ASP A 56 1.61 -7.40 7.24
CA ASP A 56 3.05 -7.41 7.55
C ASP A 56 3.71 -8.72 7.14
N GLU A 57 3.03 -9.84 7.40
CA GLU A 57 3.52 -11.15 7.00
C GLU A 57 3.64 -11.26 5.47
N VAL A 58 2.60 -10.85 4.74
CA VAL A 58 2.65 -10.77 3.26
C VAL A 58 3.76 -9.82 2.81
N PHE A 59 3.95 -8.67 3.45
CA PHE A 59 5.00 -7.72 3.06
C PHE A 59 6.39 -8.30 3.26
N ALA A 60 6.62 -9.00 4.38
CA ALA A 60 7.88 -9.70 4.65
C ALA A 60 8.15 -10.80 3.62
N MET A 61 7.13 -11.60 3.27
CA MET A 61 7.27 -12.68 2.29
C MET A 61 7.66 -12.19 0.89
N TYR A 62 7.15 -11.03 0.47
CA TYR A 62 7.37 -10.48 -0.87
C TYR A 62 8.29 -9.26 -0.91
N ASN A 63 9.06 -9.01 0.16
CA ASN A 63 10.01 -7.90 0.30
C ASN A 63 9.40 -6.52 -0.01
N LEU A 64 8.20 -6.25 0.52
CA LEU A 64 7.54 -4.95 0.43
C LEU A 64 7.85 -4.08 1.65
N ASP A 65 8.01 -2.78 1.44
CA ASP A 65 8.15 -1.84 2.55
C ASP A 65 6.84 -1.76 3.35
N ALA A 66 6.95 -1.93 4.67
CA ALA A 66 5.89 -1.64 5.63
C ALA A 66 5.69 -0.12 5.79
N LYS A 67 5.14 0.53 4.75
CA LYS A 67 4.81 1.95 4.74
C LYS A 67 3.33 2.17 4.45
N GLN A 68 2.78 3.24 4.99
CA GLN A 68 1.35 3.57 4.93
C GLN A 68 0.75 3.42 3.52
N SER A 69 1.44 3.93 2.50
CA SER A 69 0.98 3.87 1.11
C SER A 69 0.85 2.45 0.58
N ASN A 70 1.70 1.52 1.01
CA ASN A 70 1.59 0.12 0.62
C ASN A 70 0.40 -0.56 1.32
N TYR A 71 0.16 -0.29 2.61
CA TYR A 71 -1.03 -0.81 3.30
C TYR A 71 -2.32 -0.34 2.64
N LEU A 72 -2.44 0.96 2.35
CA LEU A 72 -3.64 1.49 1.71
C LEU A 72 -3.82 0.97 0.27
N LYS A 73 -2.73 0.90 -0.52
CA LYS A 73 -2.79 0.38 -1.89
C LYS A 73 -3.26 -1.08 -1.91
N ILE A 74 -2.68 -1.91 -1.06
CA ILE A 74 -2.98 -3.35 -1.02
C ILE A 74 -4.35 -3.59 -0.37
N GLY A 75 -4.67 -2.87 0.71
CA GLY A 75 -6.00 -2.91 1.34
C GLY A 75 -7.13 -2.59 0.37
N ASN A 76 -6.96 -1.55 -0.45
CA ASN A 76 -7.95 -1.22 -1.50
C ASN A 76 -8.09 -2.33 -2.55
N ALA A 77 -6.98 -2.93 -2.99
CA ALA A 77 -7.02 -4.03 -3.94
C ALA A 77 -7.76 -5.26 -3.38
N LEU A 78 -7.57 -5.56 -2.09
CA LEU A 78 -8.29 -6.64 -1.40
C LEU A 78 -9.80 -6.36 -1.34
N VAL A 79 -10.18 -5.14 -0.95
CA VAL A 79 -11.58 -4.68 -0.90
C VAL A 79 -12.23 -4.74 -2.28
N ASP A 80 -11.51 -4.37 -3.34
CA ASP A 80 -12.02 -4.43 -4.70
C ASP A 80 -12.24 -5.87 -5.16
N PHE A 81 -11.32 -6.80 -4.85
CA PHE A 81 -11.57 -8.22 -5.11
C PHE A 81 -12.77 -8.75 -4.32
N LYS A 82 -12.96 -8.34 -3.06
CA LYS A 82 -14.14 -8.73 -2.28
C LYS A 82 -15.43 -8.31 -2.99
N LYS A 83 -15.47 -7.09 -3.55
CA LYS A 83 -16.60 -6.62 -4.36
C LYS A 83 -16.78 -7.45 -5.62
N GLU A 84 -15.71 -7.73 -6.36
CA GLU A 84 -15.75 -8.55 -7.58
C GLU A 84 -16.23 -9.98 -7.34
N SER A 85 -15.93 -10.55 -6.17
CA SER A 85 -16.39 -11.88 -5.77
C SER A 85 -17.78 -11.89 -5.13
N ASN A 86 -18.49 -10.75 -5.16
CA ASN A 86 -19.79 -10.56 -4.51
C ASN A 86 -19.78 -10.95 -3.01
N GLY A 87 -18.65 -10.75 -2.32
CA GLY A 87 -18.49 -11.12 -0.91
C GLY A 87 -18.32 -12.61 -0.64
N SER A 88 -18.11 -13.43 -1.67
CA SER A 88 -17.86 -14.88 -1.48
C SER A 88 -16.54 -15.17 -0.77
N PHE A 89 -15.60 -14.24 -0.84
CA PHE A 89 -14.34 -14.23 -0.11
C PHE A 89 -14.15 -12.86 0.53
N ARG A 90 -13.51 -12.86 1.70
CA ARG A 90 -13.10 -11.69 2.45
C ARG A 90 -11.65 -11.32 2.13
N GLU A 91 -11.26 -10.11 2.49
CA GLU A 91 -9.91 -9.60 2.32
C GLU A 91 -8.87 -10.50 3.01
N MET A 92 -9.17 -10.93 4.24
CA MET A 92 -8.30 -11.83 5.00
C MET A 92 -8.21 -13.24 4.41
N ASP A 93 -9.20 -13.71 3.63
CA ASP A 93 -9.11 -15.02 2.97
C ASP A 93 -8.01 -15.01 1.89
N ILE A 94 -7.84 -13.88 1.19
CA ILE A 94 -6.80 -13.70 0.17
C ILE A 94 -5.43 -13.60 0.85
N ILE A 95 -5.33 -12.84 1.95
CA ILE A 95 -4.10 -12.73 2.75
C ILE A 95 -3.66 -14.12 3.21
N ASN A 96 -4.57 -14.88 3.83
CA ASN A 96 -4.29 -16.24 4.29
C ASN A 96 -3.88 -17.16 3.14
N HIS A 97 -4.58 -17.11 2.00
CA HIS A 97 -4.18 -17.90 0.84
C HIS A 97 -2.79 -17.51 0.31
N MET A 98 -2.42 -16.22 0.32
CA MET A 98 -1.07 -15.78 -0.08
C MET A 98 0.01 -16.28 0.87
N ILE A 99 -0.28 -16.33 2.17
CA ILE A 99 0.60 -16.87 3.21
C ILE A 99 0.76 -18.38 3.03
N GLU A 100 -0.34 -19.12 2.90
CA GLU A 100 -0.34 -20.58 2.74
C GLU A 100 0.29 -21.05 1.43
N ALA A 101 0.10 -20.29 0.34
CA ALA A 101 0.64 -20.65 -0.97
C ALA A 101 2.14 -20.33 -1.12
N ASN A 102 2.72 -19.58 -0.19
CA ASN A 102 4.15 -19.29 -0.21
C ASN A 102 4.95 -20.52 0.25
N THR A 103 5.68 -21.15 -0.66
CA THR A 103 6.51 -22.32 -0.36
C THR A 103 7.89 -21.94 0.21
N GLY A 104 8.19 -20.65 0.35
CA GLY A 104 9.50 -20.15 0.76
C GLY A 104 10.57 -20.24 -0.32
N GLU A 105 10.25 -20.82 -1.48
CA GLU A 105 11.10 -20.79 -2.67
C GLU A 105 10.95 -19.41 -3.32
N GLY A 106 11.96 -18.55 -3.14
CA GLY A 106 11.96 -17.22 -3.75
C GLY A 106 11.78 -17.29 -5.27
N GLY A 107 11.01 -16.36 -5.84
CA GLY A 107 10.85 -16.27 -7.29
C GLY A 107 9.57 -15.63 -7.80
N VAL A 108 8.53 -15.51 -6.96
CA VAL A 108 7.24 -14.93 -7.34
C VAL A 108 7.10 -13.54 -6.72
N SER A 109 6.73 -12.55 -7.53
CA SER A 109 6.46 -11.19 -7.04
C SER A 109 5.13 -11.11 -6.29
N PHE A 110 4.95 -10.08 -5.43
CA PHE A 110 3.67 -9.82 -4.76
C PHE A 110 2.49 -9.81 -5.73
N ASP A 111 2.59 -9.02 -6.82
CA ASP A 111 1.49 -8.86 -7.79
C ASP A 111 1.16 -10.18 -8.48
N GLU A 112 2.18 -10.99 -8.80
CA GLU A 112 1.99 -12.31 -9.39
C GLU A 112 1.28 -13.26 -8.43
N GLN A 113 1.74 -13.33 -7.17
CA GLN A 113 1.09 -14.19 -6.18
C GLN A 113 -0.32 -13.71 -5.85
N PHE A 114 -0.54 -12.41 -5.68
CA PHE A 114 -1.86 -11.84 -5.41
C PHE A 114 -2.85 -12.26 -6.50
N ASN A 115 -2.49 -12.06 -7.76
CA ASN A 115 -3.32 -12.46 -8.90
C ASN A 115 -3.54 -13.98 -8.96
N LYS A 116 -2.52 -14.78 -8.61
CA LYS A 116 -2.64 -16.25 -8.55
C LYS A 116 -3.60 -16.69 -7.45
N SER A 117 -3.52 -16.12 -6.25
CA SER A 117 -4.45 -16.38 -5.15
C SER A 117 -5.88 -16.01 -5.53
N VAL A 118 -6.08 -14.79 -6.05
CA VAL A 118 -7.37 -14.29 -6.57
C VAL A 118 -7.99 -15.23 -7.61
N ARG A 119 -7.20 -15.72 -8.58
CA ARG A 119 -7.67 -16.67 -9.61
C ARG A 119 -8.01 -18.04 -9.03
N THR A 120 -7.22 -18.51 -8.06
CA THR A 120 -7.42 -19.82 -7.42
C THR A 120 -8.74 -19.83 -6.65
N LEU A 121 -8.95 -18.82 -5.81
CA LEU A 121 -10.20 -18.64 -5.05
C LEU A 121 -11.42 -18.51 -5.98
N LYS A 122 -11.32 -17.70 -7.04
CA LYS A 122 -12.41 -17.58 -8.05
C LYS A 122 -12.74 -18.92 -8.73
N ARG A 123 -11.73 -19.76 -9.01
CA ARG A 123 -11.95 -21.10 -9.59
C ARG A 123 -12.62 -22.03 -8.58
N GLU A 124 -12.14 -22.07 -7.34
CA GLU A 124 -12.72 -22.89 -6.28
C GLU A 124 -14.18 -22.54 -5.99
N LEU A 125 -14.56 -21.26 -6.15
CA LEU A 125 -15.94 -20.83 -6.06
C LEU A 125 -16.81 -21.36 -7.22
N ALA A 126 -16.27 -21.42 -8.43
CA ALA A 126 -16.99 -21.90 -9.61
C ALA A 126 -17.15 -23.43 -9.66
N GLU A 127 -16.30 -24.16 -8.91
CA GLU A 127 -16.32 -25.63 -8.81
C GLU A 127 -17.23 -26.14 -7.67
N LYS A 128 -17.78 -25.24 -6.84
CA LYS A 128 -18.75 -25.53 -5.78
C LYS A 128 -20.19 -25.42 -6.28
#